data_AF-A0A7J3ZJX0-F1
#
_entry.id   AF-A0A7J3ZJX0-F1
#
_cell.length_a   1.000
_cell.length_b   1.000
_cell.length_c   1.000
_cell.angle_alpha   90.00
_cell.angle_beta   90.00
_cell.angle_gamma   90.00
#
_symmetry.space_group_name_H-M   'P 1'
#
loop_
_entity.id
_entity.type
_entity.pdbx_description
1 polymer ?
#
loop_
_entity_poly.entity_id
_entity_poly.type
_entity_poly.pdbx_seq_one_letter_code
_entity_poly.pdbx_strand_id
1 'polypeptide(L)'
;MVVVVAVVNPRAFVRLREALRGLGLVYKVPDRLPYECKPNEIALYDVDGTVLGECKTIRVASAESVDEIVPKIFLAKESKQRFAQLIAGIDLGGSTHAIVVIGDGTVIGRAKGGERVILEYVKRFGSTPHKSFVVKIGGTRSNLERAYELGWKIALECGVPVLVVDETSTTREGIIRSETKALLGDPDLVAAYRIALREKRE
;
A
#
# COMPACT_ATOMS: atom_id res chain seq x y z
N MET A 1 -16.04 8.87 6.76
CA MET A 1 -16.78 8.21 5.66
C MET A 1 -16.59 6.71 5.77
N VAL A 2 -17.65 5.93 5.60
CA VAL A 2 -17.62 4.46 5.69
C VAL A 2 -17.93 3.90 4.31
N VAL A 3 -16.99 3.16 3.72
CA VAL A 3 -17.20 2.52 2.42
C VAL A 3 -17.94 1.20 2.62
N VAL A 4 -18.92 0.93 1.78
CA VAL A 4 -19.59 -0.36 1.67
C VAL A 4 -18.91 -1.16 0.56
N VAL A 5 -18.49 -2.38 0.86
CA VAL A 5 -17.80 -3.27 -0.07
C VAL A 5 -18.66 -4.50 -0.34
N ALA A 6 -19.00 -4.71 -1.59
CA ALA A 6 -19.73 -5.87 -2.09
C ALA A 6 -18.79 -6.74 -2.93
N VAL A 7 -18.67 -8.03 -2.62
CA VAL A 7 -17.82 -8.97 -3.37
C VAL A 7 -18.60 -10.25 -3.67
N VAL A 8 -18.70 -10.62 -4.95
CA VAL A 8 -19.52 -11.77 -5.35
C VAL A 8 -18.79 -13.11 -5.15
N ASN A 9 -17.45 -13.13 -5.19
CA ASN A 9 -16.66 -14.34 -4.93
C ASN A 9 -16.27 -14.48 -3.44
N PRO A 10 -16.65 -15.56 -2.73
CA PRO A 10 -16.34 -15.75 -1.31
C PRO A 10 -14.84 -15.79 -0.98
N ARG A 11 -13.99 -16.39 -1.81
CA ARG A 11 -12.54 -16.46 -1.60
C ARG A 11 -11.89 -15.08 -1.76
N ALA A 12 -12.31 -14.34 -2.80
CA ALA A 12 -11.86 -12.97 -3.01
C ALA A 12 -12.28 -12.06 -1.84
N PHE A 13 -13.51 -12.25 -1.34
CA PHE A 13 -14.03 -11.52 -0.20
C PHE A 13 -13.19 -11.73 1.06
N VAL A 14 -12.83 -12.98 1.38
CA VAL A 14 -12.00 -13.28 2.54
C VAL A 14 -10.63 -12.59 2.45
N ARG A 15 -9.96 -12.70 1.30
CA ARG A 15 -8.64 -12.08 1.09
C ARG A 15 -8.69 -10.56 1.15
N LEU A 16 -9.71 -9.94 0.52
CA LEU A 16 -9.91 -8.50 0.57
C LEU A 16 -10.21 -8.04 2.00
N ARG A 17 -11.11 -8.73 2.72
CA ARG A 17 -11.40 -8.46 4.12
C ARG A 17 -10.14 -8.50 4.98
N GLU A 18 -9.32 -9.52 4.83
CA GLU A 18 -8.07 -9.67 5.58
C GLU A 18 -7.11 -8.52 5.29
N ALA A 19 -6.95 -8.13 4.03
CA ALA A 19 -6.12 -6.98 3.65
C ALA A 19 -6.66 -5.66 4.23
N LEU A 20 -7.97 -5.40 4.10
CA LEU A 20 -8.60 -4.18 4.62
C LEU A 20 -8.51 -4.10 6.15
N ARG A 21 -8.79 -5.19 6.86
CA ARG A 21 -8.62 -5.28 8.32
C ARG A 21 -7.15 -5.12 8.72
N GLY A 22 -6.26 -5.74 7.98
CA GLY A 22 -4.80 -5.64 8.16
C GLY A 22 -4.24 -4.26 7.86
N LEU A 23 -5.04 -3.35 7.28
CA LEU A 23 -4.76 -1.93 7.04
C LEU A 23 -5.64 -0.99 7.89
N GLY A 24 -6.43 -1.53 8.83
CA GLY A 24 -7.23 -0.75 9.78
C GLY A 24 -8.41 -0.03 9.13
N LEU A 25 -8.80 -0.42 7.92
CA LEU A 25 -9.89 0.23 7.19
C LEU A 25 -11.24 -0.29 7.69
N VAL A 26 -12.08 0.63 8.16
CA VAL A 26 -13.46 0.35 8.54
C VAL A 26 -14.34 0.37 7.29
N TYR A 27 -15.05 -0.73 7.06
CA TYR A 27 -15.98 -0.88 5.94
C TYR A 27 -17.22 -1.65 6.38
N LYS A 28 -18.30 -1.55 5.59
CA LYS A 28 -19.53 -2.32 5.77
C LYS A 28 -19.70 -3.32 4.63
N VAL A 29 -20.38 -4.42 4.90
CA VAL A 29 -20.82 -5.39 3.89
C VAL A 29 -22.33 -5.31 3.85
N PRO A 30 -22.95 -5.10 2.67
CA PRO A 30 -24.40 -4.97 2.60
C PRO A 30 -25.05 -6.36 2.70
N ASP A 31 -26.23 -6.44 3.33
CA ASP A 31 -26.98 -7.70 3.46
C ASP A 31 -27.45 -8.26 2.12
N ARG A 32 -27.59 -7.37 1.12
CA ARG A 32 -27.98 -7.70 -0.25
C ARG A 32 -27.17 -6.85 -1.22
N LEU A 33 -26.83 -7.42 -2.37
CA LEU A 33 -26.22 -6.67 -3.46
C LEU A 33 -27.30 -5.77 -4.08
N PRO A 34 -27.11 -4.44 -4.15
CA PRO A 34 -28.10 -3.55 -4.75
C PRO A 34 -28.14 -3.64 -6.30
N TYR A 35 -27.27 -4.46 -6.92
CA TYR A 35 -27.16 -4.65 -8.36
C TYR A 35 -26.78 -6.11 -8.70
N GLU A 36 -27.01 -6.50 -9.96
CA GLU A 36 -26.55 -7.77 -10.53
C GLU A 36 -25.04 -7.71 -10.85
N CYS A 37 -24.18 -7.82 -9.84
CA CYS A 37 -22.76 -8.05 -10.08
C CYS A 37 -22.50 -9.55 -10.37
N LYS A 38 -21.59 -9.85 -11.31
CA LYS A 38 -21.20 -11.22 -11.69
C LYS A 38 -20.20 -11.83 -10.70
N PRO A 39 -20.01 -13.16 -10.70
CA PRO A 39 -18.94 -13.79 -9.94
C PRO A 39 -17.58 -13.13 -10.19
N ASN A 40 -16.86 -12.85 -9.09
CA ASN A 40 -15.58 -12.13 -9.02
C ASN A 40 -15.64 -10.60 -9.13
N GLU A 41 -16.80 -9.98 -9.34
CA GLU A 41 -16.90 -8.52 -9.37
C GLU A 41 -16.95 -7.91 -7.97
N ILE A 42 -16.52 -6.64 -7.88
CA ILE A 42 -16.54 -5.84 -6.65
C ILE A 42 -17.26 -4.52 -6.93
N ALA A 43 -18.16 -4.13 -6.03
CA ALA A 43 -18.78 -2.81 -6.04
C ALA A 43 -18.47 -2.06 -4.74
N LEU A 44 -18.28 -0.74 -4.86
CA LEU A 44 -17.94 0.17 -3.78
C LEU A 44 -19.01 1.25 -3.66
N TYR A 45 -19.54 1.44 -2.46
CA TYR A 45 -20.53 2.47 -2.17
C TYR A 45 -20.07 3.35 -1.03
N ASP A 46 -20.57 4.59 -1.02
CA ASP A 46 -20.50 5.44 0.16
C ASP A 46 -21.58 5.04 1.18
N VAL A 47 -21.52 5.64 2.36
CA VAL A 47 -22.47 5.47 3.46
C VAL A 47 -23.91 5.76 3.05
N ASP A 48 -24.12 6.66 2.08
CA ASP A 48 -25.42 7.06 1.55
C ASP A 48 -25.90 6.15 0.40
N GLY A 49 -25.20 5.05 0.13
CA GLY A 49 -25.52 4.12 -0.97
C GLY A 49 -25.16 4.66 -2.36
N THR A 50 -24.53 5.85 -2.43
CA THR A 50 -24.01 6.40 -3.68
C THR A 50 -22.89 5.50 -4.20
N VAL A 51 -23.00 5.11 -5.45
CA VAL A 51 -22.02 4.26 -6.14
C VAL A 51 -20.72 5.07 -6.31
N LEU A 52 -19.68 4.71 -5.55
CA LEU A 52 -18.35 5.32 -5.68
C LEU A 52 -17.55 4.68 -6.83
N GLY A 53 -17.99 3.52 -7.30
CA GLY A 53 -17.52 2.86 -8.51
C GLY A 53 -18.53 1.84 -9.01
N GLU A 54 -18.70 1.73 -10.32
CA GLU A 54 -19.62 0.79 -10.98
C GLU A 54 -19.24 -0.69 -10.66
N CYS A 55 -20.14 -1.66 -10.90
CA CYS A 55 -19.77 -3.09 -10.99
C CYS A 55 -18.73 -3.20 -12.13
N LYS A 56 -17.47 -2.89 -11.85
CA LYS A 56 -16.38 -3.18 -12.74
C LYS A 56 -16.13 -4.66 -12.57
N THR A 57 -16.05 -5.36 -13.70
CA THR A 57 -15.47 -6.70 -13.75
C THR A 57 -13.99 -6.60 -13.39
N ILE A 58 -13.68 -6.30 -12.12
CA ILE A 58 -12.37 -6.52 -11.55
C ILE A 58 -12.32 -8.03 -11.42
N ARG A 59 -11.70 -8.70 -12.39
CA ARG A 59 -11.46 -10.12 -12.23
C ARG A 59 -10.45 -10.22 -11.09
N VAL A 60 -10.93 -10.52 -9.88
CA VAL A 60 -10.10 -11.20 -8.86
C VAL A 60 -9.84 -12.65 -9.32
N ALA A 61 -9.52 -12.83 -10.61
CA ALA A 61 -8.64 -13.88 -11.05
C ALA A 61 -7.31 -13.64 -10.35
N SER A 62 -6.51 -14.69 -10.23
CA SER A 62 -5.12 -14.64 -9.78
C SER A 62 -4.23 -13.54 -10.41
N ALA A 63 -4.70 -12.83 -11.44
CA ALA A 63 -3.98 -11.76 -12.15
C ALA A 63 -4.18 -10.34 -11.58
N GLU A 64 -5.36 -9.95 -11.07
CA GLU A 64 -5.52 -8.68 -10.34
C GLU A 64 -5.53 -8.97 -8.84
N SER A 65 -4.45 -8.58 -8.18
CA SER A 65 -4.25 -8.86 -6.75
C SER A 65 -5.11 -7.97 -5.86
N VAL A 66 -5.46 -8.44 -4.65
CA VAL A 66 -6.12 -7.63 -3.61
C VAL A 66 -5.42 -6.27 -3.40
N ASP A 67 -4.10 -6.24 -3.57
CA ASP A 67 -3.27 -5.05 -3.44
C ASP A 67 -3.55 -3.96 -4.49
N GLU A 68 -4.21 -4.26 -5.62
CA GLU A 68 -4.62 -3.26 -6.62
C GLU A 68 -5.99 -2.66 -6.33
N ILE A 69 -6.82 -3.38 -5.58
CA ILE A 69 -8.17 -2.94 -5.18
C ILE A 69 -8.07 -2.03 -3.96
N VAL A 70 -7.18 -2.34 -3.02
CA VAL A 70 -7.01 -1.59 -1.78
C VAL A 70 -6.80 -0.08 -2.02
N PRO A 71 -5.89 0.39 -2.90
CA PRO A 71 -5.71 1.81 -3.15
C PRO A 71 -6.96 2.49 -3.71
N LYS A 72 -7.73 1.79 -4.56
CA LYS A 72 -9.01 2.28 -5.11
C LYS A 72 -10.04 2.49 -4.00
N ILE A 73 -10.08 1.59 -3.02
CA ILE A 73 -10.95 1.72 -1.84
C ILE A 73 -10.56 2.93 -0.99
N PHE A 74 -9.26 3.19 -0.79
CA PHE A 74 -8.80 4.39 -0.08
C PHE A 74 -9.17 5.68 -0.81
N LEU A 75 -8.99 5.73 -2.13
CA LEU A 75 -9.40 6.87 -2.95
C LEU A 75 -10.90 7.12 -2.88
N ALA A 76 -11.71 6.05 -3.02
CA ALA A 76 -13.15 6.12 -2.89
C ALA A 76 -13.56 6.61 -1.49
N LYS A 77 -12.95 6.08 -0.41
CA LYS A 77 -13.22 6.47 0.97
C LYS A 77 -12.99 7.96 1.25
N GLU A 78 -12.08 8.58 0.53
CA GLU A 78 -11.73 10.00 0.69
C GLU A 78 -12.35 10.88 -0.41
N SER A 79 -13.22 10.32 -1.26
CA SER A 79 -13.84 11.01 -2.40
C SER A 79 -12.82 11.68 -3.33
N LYS A 80 -11.69 11.01 -3.56
CA LYS A 80 -10.59 11.49 -4.41
C LYS A 80 -10.43 10.60 -5.64
N GLN A 81 -9.99 11.19 -6.75
CA GLN A 81 -9.65 10.44 -7.96
C GLN A 81 -8.18 9.99 -8.01
N ARG A 82 -7.31 10.62 -7.21
CA ARG A 82 -5.88 10.32 -7.14
C ARG A 82 -5.28 10.75 -5.79
N PHE A 83 -4.20 10.09 -5.39
CA PHE A 83 -3.41 10.49 -4.24
C PHE A 83 -2.64 11.78 -4.55
N ALA A 84 -2.51 12.68 -3.58
CA ALA A 84 -1.59 13.81 -3.71
C ALA A 84 -0.13 13.32 -3.64
N GLN A 85 0.13 12.34 -2.78
CA GLN A 85 1.45 11.77 -2.60
C GLN A 85 1.39 10.29 -2.26
N LEU A 86 2.23 9.52 -2.95
CA LEU A 86 2.61 8.17 -2.56
C LEU A 86 4.06 8.18 -2.07
N ILE A 87 4.33 7.49 -0.97
CA ILE A 87 5.69 7.25 -0.47
C ILE A 87 5.82 5.77 -0.18
N ALA A 88 6.80 5.10 -0.79
CA ALA A 88 7.20 3.76 -0.39
C ALA A 88 8.46 3.86 0.48
N GLY A 89 8.46 3.25 1.66
CA GLY A 89 9.66 3.01 2.44
C GLY A 89 10.07 1.56 2.36
N ILE A 90 11.36 1.31 2.16
CA ILE A 90 11.94 -0.03 2.02
C ILE A 90 13.03 -0.21 3.05
N ASP A 91 12.88 -1.25 3.88
CA ASP A 91 13.88 -1.70 4.85
C ASP A 91 14.60 -2.94 4.31
N LEU A 92 15.93 -2.90 4.30
CA LEU A 92 16.76 -3.94 3.68
C LEU A 92 17.23 -4.97 4.71
N GLY A 93 16.56 -6.13 4.73
CA GLY A 93 17.09 -7.31 5.42
C GLY A 93 18.15 -8.09 4.62
N GLY A 94 18.60 -9.21 5.20
CA GLY A 94 19.55 -10.13 4.56
C GLY A 94 19.00 -10.72 3.27
N SER A 95 17.97 -11.56 3.38
CA SER A 95 17.28 -12.23 2.25
C SER A 95 15.87 -11.72 1.97
N THR A 96 15.27 -11.03 2.95
CA THR A 96 13.90 -10.54 2.90
C THR A 96 13.91 -9.05 3.20
N HIS A 97 13.29 -8.27 2.34
CA HIS A 97 13.10 -6.83 2.49
C HIS A 97 11.66 -6.56 2.89
N ALA A 98 11.45 -5.48 3.63
CA ALA A 98 10.12 -4.99 3.97
C ALA A 98 9.81 -3.74 3.16
N ILE A 99 8.58 -3.62 2.68
CA ILE A 99 8.07 -2.41 2.02
C ILE A 99 6.75 -1.98 2.66
N VAL A 100 6.61 -0.68 2.87
CA VAL A 100 5.35 -0.04 3.27
C VAL A 100 5.07 1.11 2.32
N VAL A 101 3.83 1.20 1.83
CA VAL A 101 3.36 2.28 0.97
C VAL A 101 2.36 3.14 1.73
N ILE A 102 2.64 4.44 1.76
CA ILE A 102 1.81 5.47 2.38
C ILE A 102 1.20 6.32 1.27
N GLY A 103 -0.12 6.44 1.26
CA GLY A 103 -0.87 7.36 0.41
C GLY A 103 -1.54 8.45 1.25
N ASP A 104 -1.23 9.72 0.97
CA ASP A 104 -1.77 10.88 1.71
C ASP A 104 -1.69 10.72 3.24
N GLY A 105 -0.57 10.19 3.75
CA GLY A 105 -0.34 9.96 5.18
C GLY A 105 -0.92 8.68 5.77
N THR A 106 -1.63 7.87 4.97
CA THR A 106 -2.25 6.61 5.41
C THR A 106 -1.52 5.40 4.82
N VAL A 107 -1.29 4.34 5.60
CA VAL A 107 -0.71 3.09 5.09
C VAL A 107 -1.74 2.40 4.19
N ILE A 108 -1.39 2.23 2.91
CA ILE A 108 -2.27 1.63 1.89
C ILE A 108 -1.72 0.31 1.33
N GLY A 109 -0.51 -0.07 1.71
CA GLY A 109 0.13 -1.32 1.28
C GLY A 109 1.31 -1.69 2.15
N ARG A 110 1.55 -2.99 2.29
CA ARG A 110 2.71 -3.55 2.98
C ARG A 110 3.03 -4.94 2.47
N ALA A 111 4.30 -5.26 2.31
CA ALA A 111 4.76 -6.60 1.92
C ALA A 111 6.15 -6.89 2.47
N LYS A 112 6.49 -8.17 2.51
CA LYS A 112 7.84 -8.67 2.75
C LYS A 112 8.23 -9.64 1.65
N GLY A 113 9.47 -9.60 1.19
CA GLY A 113 9.98 -10.53 0.20
C GLY A 113 11.34 -10.12 -0.35
N GLY A 114 11.87 -10.92 -1.27
CA GLY A 114 13.09 -10.56 -1.99
C GLY A 114 12.86 -9.42 -2.99
N GLU A 115 13.92 -9.00 -3.69
CA GLU A 115 13.90 -7.87 -4.63
C GLU A 115 12.76 -7.94 -5.65
N ARG A 116 12.45 -9.12 -6.20
CA ARG A 116 11.34 -9.29 -7.15
C ARG A 116 10.00 -8.85 -6.57
N VAL A 117 9.73 -9.22 -5.32
CA VAL A 117 8.49 -8.83 -4.63
C VAL A 117 8.44 -7.32 -4.46
N ILE A 118 9.57 -6.70 -4.10
CA ILE A 118 9.66 -5.25 -3.93
C ILE A 118 9.41 -4.52 -5.26
N LEU A 119 10.05 -4.95 -6.35
CA LEU A 119 9.85 -4.37 -7.69
C LEU A 119 8.40 -4.50 -8.16
N GLU A 120 7.79 -5.68 -7.99
CA GLU A 120 6.37 -5.90 -8.30
C GLU A 120 5.46 -4.96 -7.50
N TYR A 121 5.76 -4.78 -6.20
CA TYR A 121 4.99 -3.89 -5.34
C TYR A 121 5.14 -2.41 -5.77
N VAL A 122 6.36 -1.96 -6.08
CA VAL A 122 6.58 -0.58 -6.55
C VAL A 122 5.89 -0.32 -7.88
N LYS A 123 5.99 -1.23 -8.88
CA LYS A 123 5.30 -1.10 -10.17
C LYS A 123 3.79 -1.02 -10.01
N ARG A 124 3.23 -1.85 -9.11
CA ARG A 124 1.80 -1.88 -8.81
C ARG A 124 1.31 -0.55 -8.22
N PHE A 125 1.96 -0.06 -7.17
CA PHE A 125 1.56 1.22 -6.56
C PHE A 125 1.88 2.42 -7.46
N GLY A 126 2.93 2.34 -8.28
CA GLY A 126 3.22 3.33 -9.32
C GLY A 126 2.16 3.43 -10.41
N SER A 127 1.35 2.38 -10.60
CA SER A 127 0.21 2.40 -11.53
C SER A 127 -1.07 2.97 -10.90
N THR A 128 -1.09 3.18 -9.58
CA THR A 128 -2.23 3.80 -8.88
C THR A 128 -2.26 5.31 -9.18
N PRO A 129 -3.43 5.93 -9.46
CA PRO A 129 -3.49 7.36 -9.73
C PRO A 129 -2.89 8.22 -8.60
N HIS A 130 -1.85 9.00 -8.90
CA HIS A 130 -1.17 9.88 -7.96
C HIS A 130 -0.62 11.14 -8.62
N LYS A 131 -0.30 12.19 -7.85
CA LYS A 131 0.45 13.36 -8.35
C LYS A 131 1.97 13.20 -8.20
N SER A 132 2.42 12.57 -7.12
CA SER A 132 3.84 12.29 -6.87
C SER A 132 4.00 10.91 -6.25
N PHE A 133 5.07 10.21 -6.61
CA PHE A 133 5.48 8.95 -6.00
C PHE A 133 6.98 8.97 -5.80
N VAL A 134 7.43 8.65 -4.59
CA VAL A 134 8.86 8.52 -4.25
C VAL A 134 9.08 7.23 -3.48
N VAL A 135 10.18 6.56 -3.78
CA VAL A 135 10.66 5.40 -3.03
C VAL A 135 11.83 5.84 -2.15
N LYS A 136 11.81 5.45 -0.88
CA LYS A 136 12.88 5.68 0.08
C LYS A 136 13.43 4.33 0.53
N ILE A 137 14.74 4.15 0.43
CA ILE A 137 15.42 2.91 0.83
C ILE A 137 16.32 3.23 2.00
N GLY A 138 16.18 2.45 3.07
CA GLY A 138 17.06 2.53 4.22
C GLY A 138 18.48 2.07 3.86
N GLY A 139 19.45 2.91 4.20
CA GLY A 139 20.87 2.65 4.03
C GLY A 139 21.62 2.83 5.34
N THR A 140 22.41 1.84 5.69
CA THR A 140 23.43 1.86 6.74
C THR A 140 24.80 1.67 6.09
N ARG A 141 25.89 1.90 6.83
CA ARG A 141 27.25 1.67 6.31
C ARG A 141 27.46 0.25 5.78
N SER A 142 26.76 -0.76 6.31
CA SER A 142 26.93 -2.16 5.94
C SER A 142 26.07 -2.62 4.76
N ASN A 143 25.02 -1.86 4.36
CA ASN A 143 24.13 -2.23 3.26
C ASN A 143 23.97 -1.12 2.20
N LEU A 144 24.76 -0.03 2.29
CA LEU A 144 24.63 1.14 1.44
C LEU A 144 24.74 0.81 -0.06
N GLU A 145 25.70 -0.03 -0.44
CA GLU A 145 25.87 -0.48 -1.82
C GLU A 145 24.62 -1.20 -2.34
N ARG A 146 24.09 -2.15 -1.55
CA ARG A 146 22.83 -2.85 -1.86
C ARG A 146 21.64 -1.89 -1.99
N ALA A 147 21.59 -0.85 -1.15
CA ALA A 147 20.54 0.17 -1.22
C ALA A 147 20.60 0.97 -2.53
N TYR A 148 21.81 1.34 -2.97
CA TYR A 148 21.99 2.00 -4.26
C TYR A 148 21.69 1.07 -5.45
N GLU A 149 22.09 -0.20 -5.39
CA GLU A 149 21.80 -1.19 -6.43
C GLU A 149 20.29 -1.40 -6.59
N LEU A 150 19.57 -1.65 -5.49
CA LEU A 150 18.12 -1.78 -5.53
C LEU A 150 17.45 -0.47 -5.99
N GLY A 151 17.95 0.67 -5.53
CA GLY A 151 17.43 1.97 -5.93
C GLY A 151 17.60 2.25 -7.42
N TRP A 152 18.74 1.87 -8.00
CA TRP A 152 18.98 1.96 -9.43
C TRP A 152 18.02 1.07 -10.22
N LYS A 153 17.84 -0.20 -9.80
CA LYS A 153 16.89 -1.12 -10.41
C LYS A 153 15.46 -0.56 -10.38
N ILE A 154 15.02 -0.04 -9.23
CA ILE A 154 13.68 0.56 -9.07
C ILE A 154 13.52 1.78 -10.00
N ALA A 155 14.50 2.68 -10.02
CA ALA A 155 14.44 3.87 -10.87
C ALA A 155 14.34 3.49 -12.36
N LEU A 156 15.16 2.52 -12.80
CA LEU A 156 15.20 2.05 -14.18
C LEU A 156 13.92 1.31 -14.59
N GLU A 157 13.45 0.39 -13.76
CA GLU A 157 12.32 -0.49 -14.12
C GLU A 157 10.94 0.10 -13.84
N CYS A 158 10.85 1.03 -12.88
CA CYS A 158 9.57 1.60 -12.44
C CYS A 158 9.41 3.06 -12.85
N GLY A 159 10.49 3.76 -13.23
CA GLY A 159 10.45 5.18 -13.55
C GLY A 159 10.10 6.07 -12.35
N VAL A 160 10.35 5.60 -11.12
CA VAL A 160 10.00 6.32 -9.89
C VAL A 160 11.26 6.91 -9.26
N PRO A 161 11.23 8.18 -8.80
CA PRO A 161 12.32 8.77 -8.01
C PRO A 161 12.65 7.91 -6.78
N VAL A 162 13.94 7.66 -6.58
CA VAL A 162 14.45 6.89 -5.42
C VAL A 162 15.40 7.73 -4.58
N LEU A 163 15.23 7.67 -3.27
CA LEU A 163 16.10 8.28 -2.27
C LEU A 163 16.68 7.20 -1.36
N VAL A 164 17.99 7.13 -1.22
CA VAL A 164 18.62 6.37 -0.15
C VAL A 164 18.70 7.28 1.08
N VAL A 165 18.16 6.81 2.21
CA VAL A 165 18.12 7.57 3.46
C VAL A 165 18.93 6.85 4.53
N ASP A 166 19.77 7.60 5.23
CA ASP A 166 20.52 7.05 6.36
C ASP A 166 19.56 6.56 7.45
N GLU A 167 19.79 5.35 7.95
CA GLU A 167 19.07 4.77 9.09
C GLU A 167 19.69 5.12 10.45
N THR A 168 20.98 5.48 10.49
CA THR A 168 21.79 5.56 11.73
C THR A 168 21.50 6.75 12.63
N SER A 169 20.68 7.70 12.18
CA SER A 169 20.26 8.84 12.98
C SER A 169 18.91 8.59 13.65
N THR A 170 18.86 8.76 14.97
CA THR A 170 17.69 8.68 15.86
C THR A 170 16.44 9.32 15.25
N THR A 171 15.53 8.47 14.76
CA THR A 171 14.13 8.91 14.66
C THR A 171 13.71 9.16 16.11
N ARG A 172 13.35 10.41 16.47
CA ARG A 172 12.65 10.68 17.74
C ARG A 172 11.58 9.60 17.88
N GLU A 173 11.72 8.71 18.86
CA GLU A 173 10.85 7.55 19.06
C GLU A 173 9.35 7.92 19.27
N GLY A 174 9.03 9.21 19.29
CA GLY A 174 7.74 9.75 19.71
C GLY A 174 6.64 9.94 18.65
N ILE A 175 6.78 9.49 17.40
CA ILE A 175 5.72 9.75 16.37
C ILE A 175 5.36 8.52 15.53
N ILE A 176 5.39 7.32 16.09
CA ILE A 176 4.59 6.23 15.52
C ILE A 176 3.40 6.06 16.44
N ARG A 177 2.21 6.38 15.95
CA ARG A 177 0.98 6.11 16.69
C ARG A 177 0.95 4.64 17.06
N SER A 178 0.60 4.33 18.30
CA SER A 178 0.47 2.94 18.79
C SER A 178 -0.39 2.08 17.84
N GLU A 179 -1.42 2.70 17.28
CA GLU A 179 -2.29 2.15 16.23
C GLU A 179 -1.52 1.69 14.99
N THR A 180 -0.59 2.49 14.47
CA THR A 180 0.23 2.14 13.30
C THR A 180 1.21 1.01 13.62
N LYS A 181 1.78 1.00 14.83
CA LYS A 181 2.66 -0.09 15.28
C LYS A 181 1.87 -1.40 15.41
N ALA A 182 0.67 -1.35 15.98
CA ALA A 182 -0.24 -2.48 16.06
C ALA A 182 -0.69 -2.96 14.68
N LEU A 183 -0.92 -2.01 13.75
CA LEU A 183 -1.32 -2.30 12.39
C LEU A 183 -0.26 -3.09 11.61
N LEU A 184 0.99 -2.65 11.71
CA LEU A 184 2.10 -3.27 10.99
C LEU A 184 2.47 -4.62 11.63
N GLY A 185 2.51 -4.69 12.97
CA GLY A 185 2.71 -5.93 13.74
C GLY A 185 4.06 -6.62 13.56
N ASP A 186 4.86 -6.19 12.59
CA ASP A 186 6.16 -6.76 12.22
C ASP A 186 7.24 -5.65 12.32
N PRO A 187 8.35 -5.88 13.04
CA PRO A 187 9.41 -4.89 13.22
C PRO A 187 10.01 -4.35 11.92
N ASP A 188 10.17 -5.20 10.90
CA ASP A 188 10.78 -4.80 9.62
C ASP A 188 9.81 -3.90 8.85
N LEU A 189 8.50 -4.18 8.93
CA LEU A 189 7.47 -3.29 8.36
C LEU A 189 7.41 -1.95 9.11
N VAL A 190 7.64 -1.94 10.43
CA VAL A 190 7.74 -0.70 11.21
C VAL A 190 8.99 0.09 10.81
N ALA A 191 10.11 -0.57 10.53
CA ALA A 191 11.32 0.07 10.02
C ALA A 191 11.09 0.68 8.63
N ALA A 192 10.47 -0.08 7.71
CA ALA A 192 10.09 0.40 6.39
C ALA A 192 9.14 1.62 6.46
N TYR A 193 8.17 1.62 7.39
CA TYR A 193 7.32 2.77 7.65
C TYR A 193 8.11 4.00 8.14
N ARG A 194 9.08 3.81 9.06
CA ARG A 194 9.97 4.88 9.52
C ARG A 194 10.76 5.48 8.36
N ILE A 195 11.31 4.63 7.50
CA ILE A 195 12.07 5.02 6.31
C ILE A 195 11.20 5.87 5.38
N ALA A 196 9.93 5.47 5.15
CA ALA A 196 8.99 6.26 4.35
C ALA A 196 8.82 7.70 4.91
N LEU A 197 8.79 7.85 6.23
CA LEU A 197 8.62 9.14 6.89
C LEU A 197 9.90 9.97 7.03
N ARG A 198 11.09 9.41 6.79
CA ARG A 198 12.34 10.18 6.91
C ARG A 198 12.43 11.26 5.85
N GLU A 199 12.76 12.47 6.26
CA GLU A 199 13.15 13.54 5.34
C GLU A 199 14.60 13.34 4.88
N LYS A 200 14.90 13.73 3.64
CA LYS A 200 16.27 13.78 3.16
C LYS A 200 16.95 14.92 3.92
N ARG A 201 17.99 14.63 4.70
CA ARG A 201 18.85 15.69 5.22
C ARG A 201 19.70 16.19 4.05
N GLU A 202 19.59 17.49 3.77
CA GLU A 202 20.47 18.20 2.83
C GLU A 202 21.90 18.29 3.37
#